data_AF-A0A1H0CW71-F1
#
_entry.id   AF-A0A1H0CW71-F1
#
_cell.length_a   1.000
_cell.length_b   1.000
_cell.length_c   1.000
_cell.angle_alpha   90.00
_cell.angle_beta   90.00
_cell.angle_gamma   90.00
#
_symmetry.space_group_name_H-M   'P 1'
#
loop_
_entity.id
_entity.type
_entity.pdbx_description
1 polymer ?
#
loop_
_entity_poly.entity_id
_entity_poly.type
_entity_poly.pdbx_seq_one_letter_code
_entity_poly.pdbx_strand_id
1 'polypeptide(L)'
;MERATRFEEDFQDEFFNALLANEASVLYSELKNNKNFGEGGRRLRLPDENRILRFYFADVGVAARLGVYRSIGEAVLARIDADETLEKKFNGRLLTFKDVGKHHDPIYAGIWFFRIMVLEGLHQRTADHLWLHYMPHFAGRLVDRAREVRPEDENYEFPTPLGYLLYEIVDATAVWVRDAEYLTKPVDVLRPNQIEGNHVYISFEAADAIGRVMHAILTSPRLPRRLKGELLGVALTTLRDLEPHAHFAPLASVMRTHLISPYGYREKKDYLYTLKQFFDEQDHVLRAHLGNLSKELNSALEAAL
;
A
#
# COMPACT_ATOMS: atom_id res chain seq x y z
N MET A 1 8.42 -34.25 -7.28
CA MET A 1 8.24 -32.79 -7.43
C MET A 1 7.42 -32.23 -6.29
N GLU A 2 6.17 -32.66 -6.09
CA GLU A 2 5.25 -32.18 -5.04
C GLU A 2 5.80 -32.22 -3.60
N ARG A 3 6.61 -33.23 -3.26
CA ARG A 3 7.23 -33.35 -1.93
C ARG A 3 8.32 -32.30 -1.69
N ALA A 4 9.07 -31.89 -2.71
CA ALA A 4 10.16 -30.93 -2.60
C ALA A 4 9.63 -29.48 -2.54
N THR A 5 8.60 -29.16 -3.35
CA THR A 5 7.91 -27.86 -3.28
C THR A 5 7.29 -27.64 -1.91
N ARG A 6 6.70 -28.67 -1.30
CA ARG A 6 6.13 -28.57 0.06
C ARG A 6 7.20 -28.29 1.12
N PHE A 7 8.37 -28.94 1.06
CA PHE A 7 9.47 -28.66 1.98
C PHE A 7 10.07 -27.25 1.78
N GLU A 8 10.11 -26.74 0.55
CA GLU A 8 10.56 -25.38 0.25
C GLU A 8 9.58 -24.30 0.74
N GLU A 9 8.27 -24.54 0.59
CA GLU A 9 7.20 -23.67 1.14
C GLU A 9 7.23 -23.68 2.68
N ASP A 10 7.32 -24.86 3.30
CA ASP A 10 7.39 -25.01 4.76
C ASP A 10 8.63 -24.27 5.33
N PHE A 11 9.79 -24.36 4.66
CA PHE A 11 11.00 -23.65 5.09
C PHE A 11 10.88 -22.13 4.96
N GLN A 12 10.34 -21.60 3.85
CA GLN A 12 10.22 -20.15 3.68
C GLN A 12 9.24 -19.54 4.67
N ASP A 13 8.13 -20.21 4.93
CA ASP A 13 7.14 -19.78 5.91
C ASP A 13 7.75 -19.75 7.32
N GLU A 14 8.46 -20.80 7.72
CA GLU A 14 9.19 -20.84 9.00
C GLU A 14 10.29 -19.78 9.07
N PHE A 15 11.02 -19.57 7.98
CA PHE A 15 12.11 -18.60 7.89
C PHE A 15 11.61 -17.16 8.11
N PHE A 16 10.59 -16.72 7.39
CA PHE A 16 10.03 -15.37 7.58
C PHE A 16 9.33 -15.23 8.93
N ASN A 17 8.68 -16.28 9.43
CA ASN A 17 8.15 -16.26 10.79
C ASN A 17 9.26 -16.09 11.83
N ALA A 18 10.39 -16.76 11.71
CA ALA A 18 11.51 -16.62 12.62
C ALA A 18 12.14 -15.22 12.53
N LEU A 19 12.32 -14.68 11.31
CA LEU A 19 12.88 -13.34 11.11
C LEU A 19 12.00 -12.24 11.73
N LEU A 20 10.68 -12.30 11.51
CA LEU A 20 9.74 -11.32 12.05
C LEU A 20 9.47 -11.50 13.56
N ALA A 21 9.79 -12.66 14.14
CA ALA A 21 9.69 -12.87 15.59
C ALA A 21 10.89 -12.30 16.36
N ASN A 22 12.01 -12.04 15.68
CA ASN A 22 13.24 -11.55 16.28
C ASN A 22 13.56 -10.13 15.79
N GLU A 23 13.32 -9.13 16.64
CA GLU A 23 13.58 -7.71 16.33
C GLU A 23 15.07 -7.40 16.05
N ALA A 24 15.98 -8.28 16.45
CA ALA A 24 17.41 -8.21 16.16
C ALA A 24 17.81 -9.00 14.90
N SER A 25 16.84 -9.54 14.15
CA SER A 25 17.12 -10.28 12.93
C SER A 25 17.71 -9.35 11.87
N VAL A 26 18.50 -9.96 10.98
CA VAL A 26 19.15 -9.24 9.88
C VAL A 26 18.12 -8.55 8.98
N LEU A 27 16.90 -9.07 8.85
CA LEU A 27 15.82 -8.46 8.07
C LEU A 27 15.52 -7.03 8.51
N TYR A 28 15.38 -6.79 9.82
CA TYR A 28 15.13 -5.44 10.35
C TYR A 28 16.28 -4.49 10.05
N SER A 29 17.52 -4.97 10.16
CA SER A 29 18.70 -4.18 9.86
C SER A 29 18.79 -3.81 8.37
N GLU A 30 18.53 -4.76 7.47
CA GLU A 30 18.54 -4.54 6.03
C GLU A 30 17.45 -3.56 5.61
N LEU A 31 16.22 -3.70 6.13
CA LEU A 31 15.11 -2.79 5.86
C LEU A 31 15.36 -1.38 6.40
N LYS A 32 15.88 -1.25 7.63
CA LYS A 32 16.18 0.06 8.23
C LYS A 32 17.23 0.84 7.42
N ASN A 33 18.20 0.14 6.84
CA ASN A 33 19.27 0.73 6.02
C ASN A 33 18.85 0.95 4.56
N ASN A 34 17.66 0.48 4.16
CA ASN A 34 17.14 0.59 2.80
C ASN A 34 16.16 1.77 2.64
N LYS A 35 16.64 2.98 2.95
CA LYS A 35 15.85 4.23 2.83
C LYS A 35 16.41 5.20 1.80
N ASN A 36 17.57 4.89 1.22
CA ASN A 36 18.19 5.73 0.21
C ASN A 36 17.55 5.45 -1.14
N PHE A 37 17.21 6.50 -1.88
CA PHE A 37 16.80 6.36 -3.28
C PHE A 37 17.94 5.74 -4.10
N GLY A 38 17.57 4.81 -4.97
CA GLY A 38 18.46 4.17 -5.95
C GLY A 38 18.53 4.97 -7.25
N GLU A 39 18.91 4.29 -8.33
CA GLU A 39 18.91 4.90 -9.66
C GLU A 39 17.49 4.90 -10.25
N GLY A 40 16.96 6.11 -10.48
CA GLY A 40 15.71 6.34 -11.20
C GLY A 40 14.47 6.33 -10.29
N GLY A 41 13.73 7.44 -10.30
CA GLY A 41 12.43 7.55 -9.62
C GLY A 41 12.44 7.31 -8.13
N ARG A 42 11.44 6.58 -7.65
CA ARG A 42 11.24 6.25 -6.23
C ARG A 42 11.81 4.87 -5.88
N ARG A 43 12.48 4.20 -6.83
CA ARG A 43 13.25 2.97 -6.59
C ARG A 43 14.18 3.16 -5.40
N LEU A 44 14.20 2.17 -4.51
CA LEU A 44 15.08 2.16 -3.35
C LEU A 44 16.39 1.45 -3.72
N ARG A 45 17.51 1.89 -3.13
CA ARG A 45 18.79 1.23 -3.36
C ARG A 45 18.76 -0.18 -2.78
N LEU A 46 19.39 -1.15 -3.43
CA LEU A 46 19.66 -2.47 -2.84
C LEU A 46 21.16 -2.58 -2.49
N PRO A 47 21.62 -2.12 -1.29
CA PRO A 47 23.02 -2.20 -0.89
C PRO A 47 23.56 -3.62 -0.98
N ASP A 48 24.81 -3.78 -1.42
CA ASP A 48 25.43 -5.10 -1.61
C ASP A 48 25.50 -5.92 -0.31
N GLU A 49 25.50 -5.24 0.83
CA GLU A 49 25.48 -5.81 2.17
C GLU A 49 24.13 -6.42 2.55
N ASN A 50 23.02 -6.03 1.89
CA ASN A 50 21.68 -6.53 2.15
C ASN A 50 21.48 -7.89 1.47
N ARG A 51 21.91 -8.97 2.14
CA ARG A 51 21.93 -10.32 1.56
C ARG A 51 20.53 -10.88 1.33
N ILE A 52 19.59 -10.68 2.27
CA ILE A 52 18.22 -11.20 2.13
C ILE A 52 17.47 -10.44 1.05
N LEU A 53 17.42 -9.10 1.16
CA LEU A 53 16.66 -8.29 0.21
C LEU A 53 17.23 -8.44 -1.21
N ARG A 54 18.55 -8.49 -1.38
CA ARG A 54 19.14 -8.73 -2.71
C ARG A 54 18.88 -10.11 -3.26
N PHE A 55 18.92 -11.15 -2.42
CA PHE A 55 18.63 -12.51 -2.87
C PHE A 55 17.26 -12.59 -3.55
N TYR A 56 16.25 -11.93 -2.98
CA TYR A 56 14.90 -11.93 -3.54
C TYR A 56 14.68 -10.88 -4.64
N PHE A 57 15.32 -9.71 -4.55
CA PHE A 57 14.91 -8.55 -5.35
C PHE A 57 15.93 -8.08 -6.39
N ALA A 58 17.18 -8.53 -6.35
CA ALA A 58 18.12 -8.19 -7.43
C ALA A 58 17.69 -8.79 -8.78
N ASP A 59 17.06 -9.97 -8.74
CA ASP A 59 16.21 -10.53 -9.79
C ASP A 59 14.86 -10.89 -9.14
N VAL A 60 13.86 -10.03 -9.36
CA VAL A 60 12.53 -10.19 -8.75
C VAL A 60 11.79 -11.44 -9.23
N GLY A 61 12.24 -12.06 -10.33
CA GLY A 61 11.76 -13.37 -10.77
C GLY A 61 12.05 -14.46 -9.74
N VAL A 62 13.10 -14.29 -8.92
CA VAL A 62 13.37 -15.17 -7.77
C VAL A 62 12.28 -15.05 -6.72
N ALA A 63 11.90 -13.83 -6.32
CA ALA A 63 10.79 -13.60 -5.39
C ALA A 63 9.48 -14.20 -5.89
N ALA A 64 9.14 -13.98 -7.16
CA ALA A 64 7.94 -14.54 -7.79
C ALA A 64 7.94 -16.07 -7.79
N ARG A 65 9.04 -16.70 -8.26
CA ARG A 65 9.16 -18.17 -8.34
C ARG A 65 9.12 -18.82 -6.96
N LEU A 66 9.73 -18.20 -5.97
CA LEU A 66 9.78 -18.72 -4.61
C LEU A 66 8.49 -18.43 -3.81
N GLY A 67 7.60 -17.58 -4.31
CA GLY A 67 6.35 -17.25 -3.63
C GLY A 67 6.55 -16.43 -2.35
N VAL A 68 7.66 -15.70 -2.24
CA VAL A 68 8.08 -15.04 -0.98
C VAL A 68 7.05 -14.05 -0.43
N TYR A 69 6.27 -13.44 -1.33
CA TYR A 69 5.16 -12.56 -0.99
C TYR A 69 4.13 -13.25 -0.08
N ARG A 70 3.89 -14.55 -0.27
CA ARG A 70 2.93 -15.33 0.52
C ARG A 70 3.50 -15.61 1.89
N SER A 71 4.73 -16.10 1.96
CA SER A 71 5.39 -16.42 3.24
C SER A 71 5.45 -15.21 4.16
N ILE A 72 5.89 -14.05 3.65
CA ILE A 72 5.91 -12.84 4.47
C ILE A 72 4.50 -12.25 4.70
N GLY A 73 3.63 -12.31 3.69
CA GLY A 73 2.27 -11.80 3.77
C GLY A 73 1.43 -12.50 4.85
N GLU A 74 1.40 -13.83 4.82
CA GLU A 74 0.72 -14.64 5.83
C GLU A 74 1.34 -14.48 7.22
N ALA A 75 2.68 -14.41 7.32
CA ALA A 75 3.35 -14.17 8.58
C ALA A 75 3.01 -12.81 9.22
N VAL A 76 2.79 -11.78 8.39
CA VAL A 76 2.34 -10.45 8.84
C VAL A 76 0.86 -10.48 9.25
N LEU A 77 -0.01 -11.09 8.43
CA LEU A 77 -1.44 -11.23 8.76
C LEU A 77 -1.64 -11.98 10.06
N ALA A 78 -0.94 -13.11 10.25
CA ALA A 78 -1.00 -13.89 11.49
C ALA A 78 -0.64 -13.06 12.73
N ARG A 79 0.30 -12.12 12.61
CA ARG A 79 0.68 -11.21 13.71
C ARG A 79 -0.34 -10.11 13.96
N ILE A 80 -0.98 -9.58 12.92
CA ILE A 80 -2.11 -8.66 13.09
C ILE A 80 -3.27 -9.38 13.79
N ASP A 81 -3.49 -10.65 13.45
CA ASP A 81 -4.64 -11.42 13.95
C ASP A 81 -4.42 -12.00 15.35
N ALA A 82 -3.22 -12.46 15.73
CA ALA A 82 -3.01 -13.27 16.93
C ALA A 82 -2.52 -12.52 18.18
N ASP A 83 -1.98 -11.31 18.06
CA ASP A 83 -1.15 -10.75 19.13
C ASP A 83 -1.87 -9.65 19.94
N GLU A 84 -2.47 -10.02 21.07
CA GLU A 84 -3.11 -9.09 22.02
C GLU A 84 -2.14 -8.04 22.59
N THR A 85 -0.86 -8.38 22.68
CA THR A 85 0.20 -7.46 23.10
C THR A 85 0.46 -6.40 22.04
N LEU A 86 0.50 -6.79 20.77
CA LEU A 86 0.57 -5.86 19.63
C LEU A 86 -0.71 -5.02 19.52
N GLU A 87 -1.88 -5.58 19.77
CA GLU A 87 -3.13 -4.80 19.79
C GLU A 87 -3.07 -3.63 20.79
N LYS A 88 -2.57 -3.87 22.01
CA LYS A 88 -2.37 -2.80 23.01
C LYS A 88 -1.30 -1.80 22.57
N LYS A 89 -0.18 -2.28 22.01
CA LYS A 89 0.90 -1.42 21.47
C LYS A 89 0.36 -0.51 20.37
N PHE A 90 -0.39 -1.06 19.42
CA PHE A 90 -0.86 -0.36 18.23
C PHE A 90 -2.01 0.60 18.48
N ASN A 91 -2.81 0.35 19.52
CA ASN A 91 -3.88 1.25 19.94
C ASN A 91 -3.45 2.25 21.04
N GLY A 92 -2.20 2.16 21.49
CA GLY A 92 -1.59 3.14 22.39
C GLY A 92 -1.28 4.47 21.71
N ARG A 93 -0.67 5.40 22.46
CA ARG A 93 -0.19 6.67 21.91
C ARG A 93 0.98 6.42 20.95
N LEU A 94 1.07 7.22 19.87
CA LEU A 94 2.16 7.11 18.89
C LEU A 94 3.55 7.22 19.52
N LEU A 95 3.77 8.20 20.41
CA LEU A 95 5.04 8.46 21.08
C LEU A 95 6.23 8.39 20.10
N THR A 96 7.25 7.57 20.41
CA THR A 96 8.47 7.39 19.62
C THR A 96 8.34 6.30 18.55
N PHE A 97 7.13 5.76 18.30
CA PHE A 97 6.94 4.70 17.33
C PHE A 97 7.35 5.14 15.91
N LYS A 98 6.93 6.34 15.49
CA LYS A 98 7.24 6.90 14.16
C LYS A 98 8.75 7.04 13.90
N ASP A 99 9.57 7.23 14.93
CA ASP A 99 11.00 7.50 14.77
C ASP A 99 11.87 6.27 15.07
N VAL A 100 11.51 5.51 16.10
CA VAL A 100 12.31 4.39 16.62
C VAL A 100 11.53 3.09 16.58
N GLY A 101 10.32 3.07 17.14
CA GLY A 101 9.58 1.82 17.36
C GLY A 101 9.23 1.06 16.09
N LYS A 102 8.98 1.76 14.97
CA LYS A 102 8.67 1.14 13.68
C LYS A 102 9.82 0.26 13.15
N HIS A 103 11.07 0.56 13.52
CA HIS A 103 12.23 -0.21 13.07
C HIS A 103 12.39 -1.57 13.74
N HIS A 104 11.55 -1.85 14.73
CA HIS A 104 11.46 -3.13 15.43
C HIS A 104 10.07 -3.77 15.24
N ASP A 105 9.23 -3.19 14.37
CA ASP A 105 7.86 -3.61 14.22
C ASP A 105 7.66 -4.57 13.04
N PRO A 106 7.12 -5.79 13.25
CA PRO A 106 6.99 -6.79 12.19
C PRO A 106 6.00 -6.39 11.08
N ILE A 107 4.96 -5.60 11.40
CA ILE A 107 4.00 -5.16 10.39
C ILE A 107 4.62 -4.05 9.54
N TYR A 108 5.30 -3.09 10.18
CA TYR A 108 6.10 -2.10 9.42
C TYR A 108 7.14 -2.77 8.53
N ALA A 109 7.86 -3.77 9.05
CA ALA A 109 8.84 -4.53 8.28
C ALA A 109 8.21 -5.24 7.08
N GLY A 110 7.06 -5.88 7.27
CA GLY A 110 6.27 -6.48 6.18
C GLY A 110 5.87 -5.47 5.11
N ILE A 111 5.30 -4.32 5.50
CA ILE A 111 4.92 -3.24 4.59
C ILE A 111 6.13 -2.78 3.77
N TRP A 112 7.27 -2.56 4.41
CA TRP A 112 8.49 -2.11 3.73
C TRP A 112 9.14 -3.17 2.85
N PHE A 113 9.05 -4.45 3.22
CA PHE A 113 9.48 -5.54 2.36
C PHE A 113 8.68 -5.56 1.05
N PHE A 114 7.35 -5.47 1.14
CA PHE A 114 6.50 -5.33 -0.04
C PHE A 114 6.80 -4.05 -0.82
N ARG A 115 7.01 -2.91 -0.15
CA ARG A 115 7.36 -1.64 -0.80
C ARG A 115 8.57 -1.80 -1.72
N ILE A 116 9.64 -2.40 -1.21
CA ILE A 116 10.87 -2.63 -1.97
C ILE A 116 10.63 -3.66 -3.06
N MET A 117 10.02 -4.80 -2.74
CA MET A 117 9.75 -5.88 -3.70
C MET A 117 8.96 -5.39 -4.92
N VAL A 118 7.89 -4.64 -4.69
CA VAL A 118 7.00 -4.17 -5.76
C VAL A 118 7.64 -3.05 -6.57
N LEU A 119 8.41 -2.15 -5.95
CA LEU A 119 9.22 -1.17 -6.68
C LEU A 119 10.27 -1.84 -7.57
N GLU A 120 10.96 -2.86 -7.06
CA GLU A 120 11.91 -3.64 -7.86
C GLU A 120 11.23 -4.38 -8.99
N GLY A 121 10.07 -4.98 -8.73
CA GLY A 121 9.19 -5.55 -9.75
C GLY A 121 8.89 -4.56 -10.87
N LEU A 122 8.43 -3.38 -10.49
CA LEU A 122 8.04 -2.33 -11.43
C LEU A 122 9.22 -1.86 -12.28
N HIS A 123 10.40 -1.66 -11.68
CA HIS A 123 11.61 -1.25 -12.41
C HIS A 123 12.19 -2.35 -13.30
N GLN A 124 12.03 -3.61 -12.91
CA GLN A 124 12.45 -4.78 -13.70
C GLN A 124 11.42 -5.22 -14.73
N ARG A 125 10.26 -4.53 -14.83
CA ARG A 125 9.18 -4.82 -15.79
C ARG A 125 8.67 -6.26 -15.68
N THR A 126 8.48 -6.73 -14.45
CA THR A 126 7.87 -8.05 -14.25
C THR A 126 6.38 -8.01 -14.62
N ALA A 127 5.91 -9.09 -15.24
CA ALA A 127 4.50 -9.32 -15.55
C ALA A 127 3.68 -9.81 -14.33
N ASP A 128 4.34 -10.12 -13.22
CA ASP A 128 3.70 -10.54 -11.96
C ASP A 128 3.50 -9.30 -11.06
N HIS A 129 2.30 -9.10 -10.53
CA HIS A 129 2.05 -8.01 -9.58
C HIS A 129 2.61 -8.28 -8.17
N LEU A 130 3.33 -9.39 -7.97
CA LEU A 130 4.03 -9.80 -6.75
C LEU A 130 3.13 -9.81 -5.52
N TRP A 131 1.85 -10.14 -5.76
CA TRP A 131 0.78 -10.09 -4.75
C TRP A 131 0.74 -8.80 -3.92
N LEU A 132 0.96 -7.65 -4.57
CA LEU A 132 0.82 -6.33 -3.91
C LEU A 132 -0.54 -6.12 -3.22
N HIS A 133 -1.54 -6.92 -3.58
CA HIS A 133 -2.87 -6.97 -2.96
C HIS A 133 -2.88 -7.44 -1.50
N TYR A 134 -1.75 -7.88 -0.93
CA TYR A 134 -1.59 -7.99 0.52
C TYR A 134 -1.77 -6.64 1.24
N MET A 135 -1.49 -5.51 0.60
CA MET A 135 -1.69 -4.17 1.19
C MET A 135 -3.16 -3.92 1.61
N PRO A 136 -4.17 -4.11 0.72
CA PRO A 136 -5.57 -4.13 1.11
C PRO A 136 -5.89 -5.09 2.27
N HIS A 137 -5.30 -6.29 2.30
CA HIS A 137 -5.54 -7.26 3.38
C HIS A 137 -4.97 -6.77 4.72
N PHE A 138 -3.75 -6.22 4.73
CA PHE A 138 -3.15 -5.60 5.91
C PHE A 138 -4.00 -4.42 6.41
N ALA A 139 -4.43 -3.55 5.51
CA ALA A 139 -5.27 -2.40 5.86
C ALA A 139 -6.59 -2.84 6.50
N GLY A 140 -7.29 -3.80 5.90
CA GLY A 140 -8.54 -4.34 6.44
C GLY A 140 -8.36 -4.93 7.84
N ARG A 141 -7.34 -5.79 8.02
CA ARG A 141 -7.06 -6.38 9.34
C ARG A 141 -6.66 -5.34 10.38
N LEU A 142 -5.80 -4.38 10.05
CA LEU A 142 -5.45 -3.30 10.98
C LEU A 142 -6.69 -2.50 11.37
N VAL A 143 -7.54 -2.15 10.41
CA VAL A 143 -8.80 -1.45 10.67
C VAL A 143 -9.70 -2.23 11.63
N ASP A 144 -9.83 -3.55 11.44
CA ASP A 144 -10.65 -4.42 12.31
C ASP A 144 -10.11 -4.47 13.75
N ARG A 145 -8.81 -4.28 13.94
CA ARG A 145 -8.11 -4.25 15.24
C ARG A 145 -7.98 -2.85 15.83
N ALA A 146 -8.44 -1.81 15.15
CA ALA A 146 -8.45 -0.46 15.71
C ALA A 146 -9.37 -0.39 16.93
N ARG A 147 -8.94 0.31 17.98
CA ARG A 147 -9.78 0.65 19.13
C ARG A 147 -10.81 1.71 18.76
N GLU A 148 -11.78 1.92 19.65
CA GLU A 148 -12.70 3.06 19.53
C GLU A 148 -11.95 4.40 19.52
N VAL A 149 -12.45 5.33 18.71
CA VAL A 149 -11.94 6.68 18.58
C VAL A 149 -12.21 7.45 19.88
N ARG A 150 -11.20 8.17 20.35
CA ARG A 150 -11.30 9.06 21.50
C ARG A 150 -11.26 10.52 21.03
N PRO A 151 -11.89 11.46 21.76
CA PRO A 151 -11.92 12.87 21.36
C PRO A 151 -10.52 13.47 21.12
N GLU A 152 -9.51 13.06 21.89
CA GLU A 152 -8.14 13.55 21.73
C GLU A 152 -7.47 13.08 20.44
N ASP A 153 -7.96 12.02 19.80
CA ASP A 153 -7.33 11.46 18.60
C ASP A 153 -7.41 12.42 17.41
N GLU A 154 -8.44 13.26 17.36
CA GLU A 154 -8.64 14.27 16.30
C GLU A 154 -7.61 15.40 16.34
N ASN A 155 -6.82 15.51 17.42
CA ASN A 155 -5.81 16.56 17.58
C ASN A 155 -4.45 16.19 16.99
N TYR A 156 -4.26 14.94 16.52
CA TYR A 156 -2.99 14.42 16.04
C TYR A 156 -3.10 13.98 14.58
N GLU A 157 -2.01 14.16 13.81
CA GLU A 157 -1.85 13.59 12.46
C GLU A 157 -1.99 12.05 12.53
N PHE A 158 -1.18 11.42 13.41
CA PHE A 158 -1.29 10.00 13.72
C PHE A 158 -1.51 9.80 15.22
N PRO A 159 -2.74 9.47 15.66
CA PRO A 159 -3.03 9.31 17.08
C PRO A 159 -2.42 8.03 17.68
N THR A 160 -2.29 6.99 16.86
CA THR A 160 -1.79 5.67 17.28
C THR A 160 -0.75 5.12 16.30
N PRO A 161 0.11 4.17 16.73
CA PRO A 161 0.97 3.43 15.81
C PRO A 161 0.20 2.73 14.70
N LEU A 162 -1.01 2.22 14.97
CA LEU A 162 -1.89 1.63 13.95
C LEU A 162 -2.22 2.63 12.83
N GLY A 163 -2.60 3.86 13.20
CA GLY A 163 -2.88 4.92 12.23
C GLY A 163 -1.66 5.25 11.37
N TYR A 164 -0.46 5.23 11.96
CA TYR A 164 0.78 5.39 11.22
C TYR A 164 1.09 4.20 10.28
N LEU A 165 0.79 2.97 10.67
CA LEU A 165 0.93 1.80 9.78
C LEU A 165 -0.05 1.87 8.59
N LEU A 166 -1.28 2.33 8.81
CA LEU A 166 -2.24 2.59 7.72
C LEU A 166 -1.72 3.65 6.75
N TYR A 167 -1.07 4.71 7.27
CA TYR A 167 -0.38 5.68 6.43
C TYR A 167 0.70 5.04 5.56
N GLU A 168 1.56 4.20 6.13
CA GLU A 168 2.62 3.53 5.37
C GLU A 168 2.08 2.62 4.26
N ILE A 169 0.92 1.97 4.48
CA ILE A 169 0.22 1.18 3.45
C ILE A 169 -0.29 2.09 2.32
N VAL A 170 -0.96 3.20 2.67
CA VAL A 170 -1.47 4.15 1.67
C VAL A 170 -0.31 4.78 0.90
N ASP A 171 0.76 5.19 1.57
CA ASP A 171 1.94 5.76 0.89
C ASP A 171 2.64 4.74 -0.01
N ALA A 172 2.79 3.47 0.41
CA ALA A 172 3.37 2.43 -0.43
C ALA A 172 2.60 2.24 -1.74
N THR A 173 1.27 2.06 -1.65
CA THR A 173 0.41 1.92 -2.83
C THR A 173 0.45 3.16 -3.72
N ALA A 174 0.43 4.36 -3.13
CA ALA A 174 0.53 5.62 -3.84
C ALA A 174 1.88 5.79 -4.57
N VAL A 175 2.99 5.40 -3.93
CA VAL A 175 4.32 5.43 -4.54
C VAL A 175 4.42 4.53 -5.75
N TRP A 176 3.88 3.31 -5.70
CA TRP A 176 3.88 2.38 -6.84
C TRP A 176 3.08 2.91 -8.04
N VAL A 177 1.99 3.64 -7.78
CA VAL A 177 1.24 4.34 -8.84
C VAL A 177 2.10 5.45 -9.45
N ARG A 178 2.67 6.34 -8.62
CA ARG A 178 3.42 7.51 -9.11
C ARG A 178 4.71 7.15 -9.83
N ASP A 179 5.31 5.99 -9.56
CA ASP A 179 6.59 5.63 -10.18
C ASP A 179 6.50 5.31 -11.67
N ALA A 180 5.28 5.14 -12.20
CA ALA A 180 5.05 5.13 -13.64
C ALA A 180 5.61 6.38 -14.34
N GLU A 181 5.64 7.54 -13.65
CA GLU A 181 6.20 8.80 -14.15
C GLU A 181 7.65 8.69 -14.61
N TYR A 182 8.47 7.96 -13.85
CA TYR A 182 9.90 7.80 -14.16
C TYR A 182 10.16 6.73 -15.21
N LEU A 183 9.19 5.85 -15.40
CA LEU A 183 9.31 4.63 -16.18
C LEU A 183 8.68 4.76 -17.57
N THR A 184 8.05 5.88 -17.87
CA THR A 184 7.34 6.12 -19.11
C THR A 184 7.71 7.49 -19.68
N LYS A 185 7.46 7.67 -20.96
CA LYS A 185 7.67 8.92 -21.69
C LYS A 185 6.32 9.41 -22.22
N PRO A 186 6.18 10.71 -22.53
CA PRO A 186 4.93 11.23 -23.09
C PRO A 186 4.46 10.58 -24.40
N VAL A 187 5.37 9.94 -25.15
CA VAL A 187 5.06 9.19 -26.38
C VAL A 187 4.53 7.79 -26.12
N ASP A 188 4.73 7.25 -24.91
CA ASP A 188 4.29 5.90 -24.57
C ASP A 188 2.77 5.86 -24.42
N VAL A 189 2.17 4.77 -24.90
CA VAL A 189 0.73 4.53 -24.78
C VAL A 189 0.51 3.50 -23.68
N LEU A 190 0.07 3.96 -22.51
CA LEU A 190 -0.15 3.08 -21.37
C LEU A 190 -1.44 2.29 -21.51
N ARG A 191 -1.38 1.00 -21.18
CA ARG A 191 -2.52 0.09 -21.24
C ARG A 191 -2.58 -0.75 -19.96
N PRO A 192 -3.75 -0.86 -19.29
CA PRO A 192 -3.86 -1.56 -18.02
C PRO A 192 -3.36 -3.01 -18.04
N ASN A 193 -3.63 -3.74 -19.12
CA ASN A 193 -3.33 -5.17 -19.22
C ASN A 193 -2.06 -5.48 -20.03
N GLN A 194 -1.21 -4.48 -20.27
CA GLN A 194 0.04 -4.71 -20.98
C GLN A 194 1.09 -5.28 -20.02
N ILE A 195 1.63 -6.44 -20.37
CA ILE A 195 2.64 -7.17 -19.59
C ILE A 195 3.93 -7.42 -20.38
N GLU A 196 4.03 -6.90 -21.60
CA GLU A 196 5.19 -7.02 -22.46
C GLU A 196 5.80 -5.65 -22.76
N GLY A 197 7.13 -5.62 -22.92
CA GLY A 197 7.89 -4.42 -23.28
C GLY A 197 7.98 -3.41 -22.13
N ASN A 198 7.91 -2.11 -22.45
CA ASN A 198 8.01 -1.03 -21.46
C ASN A 198 6.66 -0.75 -20.79
N HIS A 199 6.14 -1.74 -20.06
CA HIS A 199 4.84 -1.65 -19.39
C HIS A 199 4.96 -1.19 -17.92
N VAL A 200 3.87 -0.69 -17.36
CA VAL A 200 3.73 -0.27 -15.94
C VAL A 200 2.58 -1.00 -15.27
N TYR A 201 2.46 -2.30 -15.53
CA TYR A 201 1.35 -3.15 -15.06
C TYR A 201 1.14 -3.03 -13.54
N ILE A 202 2.23 -3.09 -12.76
CA ILE A 202 2.19 -2.93 -11.30
C ILE A 202 1.57 -1.58 -10.87
N SER A 203 1.79 -0.49 -11.61
CA SER A 203 1.18 0.80 -11.28
C SER A 203 -0.35 0.78 -11.47
N PHE A 204 -0.86 0.05 -12.46
CA PHE A 204 -2.31 -0.16 -12.64
C PHE A 204 -2.90 -1.03 -11.52
N GLU A 205 -2.21 -2.11 -11.13
CA GLU A 205 -2.62 -2.97 -10.02
C GLU A 205 -2.58 -2.21 -8.68
N ALA A 206 -1.58 -1.35 -8.47
CA ALA A 206 -1.51 -0.47 -7.31
C ALA A 206 -2.65 0.56 -7.27
N ALA A 207 -3.13 1.01 -8.44
CA ALA A 207 -4.29 1.90 -8.55
C ALA A 207 -5.61 1.20 -8.18
N ASP A 208 -5.73 -0.11 -8.35
CA ASP A 208 -6.82 -0.90 -7.74
C ASP A 208 -6.63 -1.04 -6.22
N ALA A 209 -5.42 -1.46 -5.80
CA ALA A 209 -5.11 -1.70 -4.39
C ALA A 209 -5.40 -0.47 -3.51
N ILE A 210 -5.02 0.74 -3.95
CA ILE A 210 -5.29 1.98 -3.20
C ILE A 210 -6.79 2.22 -3.02
N GLY A 211 -7.63 1.89 -4.00
CA GLY A 211 -9.09 1.98 -3.88
C GLY A 211 -9.64 1.06 -2.79
N ARG A 212 -9.16 -0.20 -2.74
CA ARG A 212 -9.56 -1.19 -1.74
C ARG A 212 -9.06 -0.83 -0.33
N VAL A 213 -7.86 -0.27 -0.22
CA VAL A 213 -7.31 0.28 1.04
C VAL A 213 -8.16 1.45 1.53
N MET A 214 -8.47 2.41 0.66
CA MET A 214 -9.26 3.58 1.03
C MET A 214 -10.69 3.22 1.42
N HIS A 215 -11.29 2.21 0.78
CA HIS A 215 -12.58 1.68 1.21
C HIS A 215 -12.56 1.28 2.69
N ALA A 216 -11.65 0.38 3.07
CA ALA A 216 -11.55 -0.11 4.45
C ALA A 216 -11.34 1.03 5.47
N ILE A 217 -10.51 2.02 5.12
CA ILE A 217 -10.24 3.18 5.97
C ILE A 217 -11.47 4.07 6.12
N LEU A 218 -12.11 4.46 5.02
CA LEU A 218 -13.20 5.45 5.04
C LEU A 218 -14.46 4.89 5.69
N THR A 219 -14.78 3.61 5.48
CA THR A 219 -15.98 2.98 6.06
C THR A 219 -15.83 2.64 7.53
N SER A 220 -14.63 2.65 8.10
CA SER A 220 -14.43 2.24 9.48
C SER A 220 -14.88 3.30 10.48
N PRO A 221 -15.80 3.01 11.42
CA PRO A 221 -16.15 3.94 12.49
C PRO A 221 -15.03 4.08 13.55
N ARG A 222 -14.00 3.22 13.49
CA ARG A 222 -12.92 3.15 14.50
C ARG A 222 -11.69 3.98 14.15
N LEU A 223 -11.72 4.72 13.04
CA LEU A 223 -10.67 5.64 12.66
C LEU A 223 -11.13 7.09 12.82
N PRO A 224 -10.27 7.97 13.40
CA PRO A 224 -10.56 9.39 13.53
C PRO A 224 -10.83 10.04 12.17
N ARG A 225 -11.71 11.04 12.15
CA ARG A 225 -12.08 11.77 10.95
C ARG A 225 -10.86 12.42 10.32
N ARG A 226 -10.03 13.08 11.13
CA ARG A 226 -8.80 13.73 10.66
C ARG A 226 -7.88 12.76 9.92
N LEU A 227 -7.60 11.60 10.51
CA LEU A 227 -6.74 10.58 9.91
C LEU A 227 -7.30 10.11 8.56
N LYS A 228 -8.60 9.80 8.48
CA LYS A 228 -9.25 9.42 7.21
C LYS A 228 -9.06 10.48 6.12
N GLY A 229 -9.25 11.75 6.48
CA GLY A 229 -9.06 12.88 5.58
C GLY A 229 -7.63 13.01 5.09
N GLU A 230 -6.64 12.87 5.99
CA GLU A 230 -5.21 12.91 5.66
C GLU A 230 -4.82 11.75 4.72
N LEU A 231 -5.26 10.52 5.01
CA LEU A 231 -4.97 9.34 4.18
C LEU A 231 -5.63 9.44 2.80
N LEU A 232 -6.88 9.90 2.72
CA LEU A 232 -7.52 10.18 1.43
C LEU A 232 -6.76 11.27 0.66
N GLY A 233 -6.26 12.29 1.35
CA GLY A 233 -5.45 13.35 0.77
C GLY A 233 -4.22 12.81 0.02
N VAL A 234 -3.56 11.76 0.53
CA VAL A 234 -2.43 11.08 -0.15
C VAL A 234 -2.87 10.44 -1.47
N ALA A 235 -3.99 9.71 -1.45
CA ALA A 235 -4.54 9.09 -2.65
C ALA A 235 -4.97 10.13 -3.70
N LEU A 236 -5.67 11.18 -3.27
CA LEU A 236 -6.13 12.27 -4.15
C LEU A 236 -4.96 13.09 -4.71
N THR A 237 -3.93 13.34 -3.92
CA THR A 237 -2.68 13.97 -4.38
C THR A 237 -2.02 13.14 -5.47
N THR A 238 -2.00 11.81 -5.30
CA THR A 238 -1.46 10.89 -6.31
C THR A 238 -2.24 10.96 -7.61
N LEU A 239 -3.58 10.96 -7.55
CA LEU A 239 -4.41 11.14 -8.74
C LEU A 239 -4.19 12.50 -9.41
N ARG A 240 -4.08 13.57 -8.60
CA ARG A 240 -3.79 14.93 -9.09
C ARG A 240 -2.48 14.97 -9.86
N ASP A 241 -1.46 14.25 -9.44
CA ASP A 241 -0.17 14.23 -10.13
C ASP A 241 -0.25 13.54 -11.51
N LEU A 242 -1.25 12.67 -11.72
CA LEU A 242 -1.49 12.00 -13.01
C LEU A 242 -2.36 12.82 -13.98
N GLU A 243 -3.39 13.52 -13.47
CA GLU A 243 -4.42 14.18 -14.30
C GLU A 243 -3.89 15.18 -15.35
N PRO A 244 -2.84 15.99 -15.09
CA PRO A 244 -2.32 16.97 -16.06
C PRO A 244 -1.64 16.36 -17.29
N HIS A 245 -1.41 15.04 -17.30
CA HIS A 245 -0.55 14.39 -18.29
C HIS A 245 -1.36 13.41 -19.13
N ALA A 246 -1.57 13.75 -20.41
CA ALA A 246 -2.44 12.97 -21.31
C ALA A 246 -2.05 11.48 -21.42
N HIS A 247 -0.76 11.17 -21.39
CA HIS A 247 -0.26 9.78 -21.43
C HIS A 247 -0.59 8.97 -20.16
N PHE A 248 -0.82 9.61 -19.01
CA PHE A 248 -1.31 8.97 -17.79
C PHE A 248 -2.83 8.88 -17.72
N ALA A 249 -3.59 9.40 -18.69
CA ALA A 249 -5.05 9.34 -18.67
C ALA A 249 -5.61 7.93 -18.44
N PRO A 250 -5.06 6.83 -19.03
CA PRO A 250 -5.50 5.47 -18.72
C PRO A 250 -5.29 5.10 -17.24
N LEU A 251 -4.13 5.43 -16.66
CA LEU A 251 -3.81 5.11 -15.27
C LEU A 251 -4.66 5.92 -14.30
N ALA A 252 -4.84 7.22 -14.56
CA ALA A 252 -5.73 8.09 -13.79
C ALA A 252 -7.18 7.57 -13.84
N SER A 253 -7.67 7.14 -15.01
CA SER A 253 -9.01 6.57 -15.18
C SER A 253 -9.21 5.29 -14.36
N VAL A 254 -8.22 4.39 -14.34
CA VAL A 254 -8.26 3.19 -13.50
C VAL A 254 -8.30 3.58 -12.03
N MET A 255 -7.41 4.47 -11.60
CA MET A 255 -7.38 4.93 -10.20
C MET A 255 -8.71 5.56 -9.76
N ARG A 256 -9.34 6.42 -10.57
CA ARG A 256 -10.67 6.99 -10.27
C ARG A 256 -11.73 5.92 -10.15
N THR A 257 -11.75 4.97 -11.10
CA THR A 257 -12.71 3.87 -11.11
C THR A 257 -12.63 3.06 -9.83
N HIS A 258 -11.42 2.72 -9.37
CA HIS A 258 -11.22 1.91 -8.17
C HIS A 258 -11.37 2.72 -6.86
N LEU A 259 -11.16 4.03 -6.87
CA LEU A 259 -11.55 4.89 -5.74
C LEU A 259 -13.07 4.98 -5.60
N ILE A 260 -13.82 5.11 -6.70
CA ILE A 260 -15.29 5.24 -6.68
C ILE A 260 -15.98 3.89 -6.44
N SER A 261 -15.52 2.84 -7.11
CA SER A 261 -16.09 1.49 -7.04
C SER A 261 -14.99 0.45 -6.82
N PRO A 262 -14.43 0.36 -5.59
CA PRO A 262 -13.41 -0.61 -5.24
C PRO A 262 -13.84 -2.05 -5.56
N TYR A 263 -12.92 -2.83 -6.15
CA TYR A 263 -13.21 -4.20 -6.56
C TYR A 263 -13.59 -5.10 -5.37
N GLY A 264 -14.64 -5.91 -5.54
CA GLY A 264 -15.08 -6.90 -4.55
C GLY A 264 -16.12 -6.40 -3.52
N TYR A 265 -16.50 -5.12 -3.54
CA TYR A 265 -17.47 -4.55 -2.60
C TYR A 265 -18.85 -4.34 -3.24
N ARG A 266 -19.91 -4.77 -2.53
CA ARG A 266 -21.31 -4.75 -3.01
C ARG A 266 -22.11 -3.53 -2.52
N GLU A 267 -21.85 -3.06 -1.30
CA GLU A 267 -22.54 -1.91 -0.70
C GLU A 267 -21.87 -0.60 -1.14
N LYS A 268 -22.38 -0.02 -2.22
CA LYS A 268 -21.76 1.16 -2.84
C LYS A 268 -22.24 2.49 -2.27
N LYS A 269 -23.51 2.57 -1.84
CA LYS A 269 -24.16 3.86 -1.56
C LYS A 269 -23.53 4.60 -0.38
N ASP A 270 -23.42 3.96 0.78
CA ASP A 270 -22.89 4.59 2.00
C ASP A 270 -21.41 4.95 1.86
N TYR A 271 -20.65 4.08 1.16
CA TYR A 271 -19.27 4.37 0.80
C TYR A 271 -19.16 5.61 -0.10
N LEU A 272 -19.96 5.71 -1.16
CA LEU A 272 -19.92 6.86 -2.08
C LEU A 272 -20.26 8.17 -1.37
N TYR A 273 -21.25 8.18 -0.47
CA TYR A 273 -21.55 9.36 0.35
C TYR A 273 -20.38 9.73 1.26
N THR A 274 -19.77 8.74 1.92
CA THR A 274 -18.61 8.95 2.79
C THR A 274 -17.43 9.50 1.99
N LEU A 275 -17.12 8.90 0.83
CA LEU A 275 -16.07 9.36 -0.07
C LEU A 275 -16.33 10.80 -0.53
N LYS A 276 -17.57 11.13 -0.91
CA LYS A 276 -17.94 12.48 -1.32
C LYS A 276 -17.77 13.49 -0.20
N GLN A 277 -18.21 13.15 1.01
CA GLN A 277 -18.05 14.01 2.17
C GLN A 277 -16.57 14.31 2.45
N PHE A 278 -15.73 13.28 2.50
CA PHE A 278 -14.29 13.46 2.72
C PHE A 278 -13.60 14.16 1.55
N PHE A 279 -14.04 13.93 0.31
CA PHE A 279 -13.55 14.65 -0.86
C PHE A 279 -13.87 16.13 -0.76
N ASP A 280 -15.10 16.51 -0.39
CA ASP A 280 -15.53 17.90 -0.29
C ASP A 280 -14.83 18.70 0.81
N GLU A 281 -14.38 18.01 1.85
CA GLU A 281 -13.59 18.57 2.96
C GLU A 281 -12.12 18.79 2.60
N GLN A 282 -11.65 18.23 1.49
CA GLN A 282 -10.28 18.47 1.02
C GLN A 282 -10.11 19.93 0.58
N ASP A 283 -8.85 20.37 0.61
CA ASP A 283 -8.47 21.68 0.13
C ASP A 283 -9.03 21.98 -1.26
N HIS A 284 -9.58 23.18 -1.40
CA HIS A 284 -10.24 23.63 -2.62
C HIS A 284 -9.32 23.63 -3.84
N VAL A 285 -8.00 23.85 -3.67
CA VAL A 285 -7.03 23.78 -4.77
C VAL A 285 -6.89 22.33 -5.22
N LEU A 286 -6.77 21.37 -4.30
CA LEU A 286 -6.73 19.95 -4.65
C LEU A 286 -8.00 19.53 -5.40
N ARG A 287 -9.19 19.92 -4.91
CA ARG A 287 -10.47 19.60 -5.57
C ARG A 287 -10.58 20.20 -6.98
N ALA A 288 -10.09 21.41 -7.19
CA ALA A 288 -10.13 22.07 -8.50
C ALA A 288 -9.36 21.29 -9.58
N HIS A 289 -8.27 20.61 -9.21
CA HIS A 289 -7.50 19.76 -10.12
C HIS A 289 -8.13 18.39 -10.38
N LEU A 290 -9.12 17.99 -9.58
CA LEU A 290 -9.75 16.67 -9.61
C LEU A 290 -11.19 16.74 -10.18
N GLY A 291 -11.37 17.56 -11.21
CA GLY A 291 -12.68 17.79 -11.83
C GLY A 291 -13.29 16.52 -12.44
N ASN A 292 -12.48 15.62 -12.99
CA ASN A 292 -12.96 14.34 -13.53
C ASN A 292 -13.47 13.42 -12.43
N LEU A 293 -12.72 13.28 -11.33
CA LEU A 293 -13.15 12.52 -10.16
C LEU A 293 -14.46 13.07 -9.59
N SER A 294 -14.56 14.39 -9.43
CA SER A 294 -15.78 15.04 -8.92
C SER A 294 -17.00 14.72 -9.79
N LYS A 295 -16.87 14.81 -11.12
CA LYS A 295 -17.94 14.46 -12.07
C LYS A 295 -18.33 12.98 -11.97
N GLU A 296 -17.35 12.08 -12.06
CA GLU A 296 -17.57 10.64 -12.02
C GLU A 296 -18.20 10.20 -10.68
N LEU A 297 -17.76 10.79 -9.56
CA LEU A 297 -18.31 10.53 -8.23
C LEU A 297 -19.76 11.00 -8.09
N ASN A 298 -20.10 12.19 -8.61
CA ASN A 298 -21.48 12.66 -8.62
C ASN A 298 -22.39 11.78 -9.48
N SER A 299 -21.94 11.39 -10.68
CA SER A 299 -22.69 10.47 -11.53
C SER A 299 -22.89 9.09 -10.87
N ALA A 300 -21.88 8.59 -10.15
CA ALA A 300 -22.00 7.34 -9.41
C ALA A 300 -23.01 7.44 -8.24
N LEU A 301 -23.06 8.58 -7.55
CA LEU A 301 -24.05 8.86 -6.51
C LEU A 301 -25.47 8.93 -7.09
N GLU A 302 -25.66 9.64 -8.20
CA GLU A 302 -26.95 9.73 -8.91
C GLU A 302 -27.44 8.36 -9.36
N ALA A 303 -26.56 7.50 -9.86
CA ALA A 303 -26.89 6.14 -10.26
C ALA A 303 -27.21 5.19 -9.09
N ALA A 304 -26.81 5.54 -7.87
CA ALA A 304 -27.07 4.78 -6.64
C ALA A 304 -28.31 5.26 -5.85
N LEU A 305 -28.96 6.35 -6.30
CA LEU A 305 -30.21 6.87 -5.75
C LEU A 305 -31.41 6.06 -6.21
#